data_AF-A0A382V7Y2-F1
#
_entry.id   AF-A0A382V7Y2-F1
#
_cell.length_a   1.000
_cell.length_b   1.000
_cell.length_c   1.000
_cell.angle_alpha   90.00
_cell.angle_beta   90.00
_cell.angle_gamma   90.00
#
_symmetry.space_group_name_H-M   'P 1'
#
loop_
_entity.id
_entity.type
_entity.pdbx_description
1 polymer ?
#
loop_
_entity_poly.entity_id
_entity_poly.type
_entity_poly.pdbx_seq_one_letter_code
_entity_poly.pdbx_strand_id
1 'polypeptide(L)' 'MTSPIEDITVECPKCGRSYEDWYRASVNLDLDPFDDEYLESCSTATCPHCQHKVDLNVLVVEDGVFMLSTAEEEE' A
#
# COMPACT_ATOMS: atom_id res chain seq x y z
N MET A 1 9.30 12.78 4.65
CA MET A 1 8.61 13.37 3.48
C MET A 1 7.55 12.39 3.03
N THR A 2 6.41 12.88 2.57
CA THR A 2 5.29 12.07 2.05
C THR A 2 5.29 12.19 0.51
N SER A 3 5.24 11.06 -0.20
CA SER A 3 5.21 11.07 -1.67
C SER A 3 3.84 11.50 -2.21
N PRO A 4 3.75 12.04 -3.44
CA PRO A 4 2.46 12.21 -4.11
C PRO A 4 1.76 10.85 -4.34
N ILE A 5 0.46 10.90 -4.63
CA ILE A 5 -0.31 9.73 -5.11
C ILE A 5 -0.01 9.54 -6.59
N GLU A 6 0.11 8.29 -7.02
CA GLU A 6 0.31 7.90 -8.42
C GLU A 6 -0.64 6.76 -8.80
N ASP A 7 -1.17 6.79 -10.01
CA ASP A 7 -1.92 5.67 -10.60
C ASP A 7 -0.95 4.58 -11.07
N ILE A 8 -1.28 3.32 -10.78
CA ILE A 8 -0.48 2.14 -11.14
C ILE A 8 -1.33 1.05 -11.78
N THR A 9 -0.66 0.15 -12.48
CA THR A 9 -1.25 -1.12 -12.92
C THR A 9 -0.66 -2.25 -12.09
N VAL A 10 -1.50 -2.96 -11.36
CA VAL A 10 -1.12 -4.10 -10.51
C VAL A 10 -1.47 -5.39 -11.22
N GLU A 11 -0.53 -6.32 -11.32
CA GLU A 11 -0.81 -7.69 -11.74
C GLU A 11 -1.08 -8.55 -10.50
N CYS A 12 -2.27 -9.15 -10.42
CA CYS A 12 -2.61 -10.03 -9.30
C CYS A 12 -1.81 -11.34 -9.37
N PRO A 13 -0.98 -11.69 -8.36
CA PRO A 13 -0.19 -12.92 -8.38
C PRO A 13 -1.06 -14.19 -8.27
N LYS A 14 -2.28 -14.07 -7.73
CA LYS A 14 -3.20 -15.19 -7.54
C LYS A 14 -3.97 -15.57 -8.81
N CYS A 15 -4.46 -14.59 -9.57
CA CYS A 15 -5.33 -14.84 -10.73
C CYS A 15 -4.71 -14.41 -12.07
N GLY A 16 -3.55 -13.75 -12.06
CA GLY A 16 -2.81 -13.30 -13.24
C GLY A 16 -3.48 -12.17 -14.01
N ARG A 17 -4.50 -11.51 -13.45
CA ARG A 17 -5.18 -10.37 -14.10
C ARG A 17 -4.57 -9.07 -13.64
N SER A 18 -4.39 -8.16 -14.58
CA SER A 18 -4.04 -6.77 -14.29
C SER A 18 -5.27 -5.93 -13.97
N TYR A 19 -5.10 -4.96 -13.08
CA TYR A 19 -6.11 -3.96 -12.74
C TYR A 19 -5.43 -2.64 -12.38
N GLU A 20 -6.17 -1.54 -12.54
CA GLU A 20 -5.71 -0.20 -12.15
C GLU A 20 -5.98 0.00 -10.66
N ASP A 21 -5.02 0.62 -9.99
CA ASP A 21 -5.13 1.06 -8.60
C ASP A 21 -4.28 2.32 -8.42
N TRP A 22 -4.26 2.89 -7.23
CA TRP A 22 -3.37 3.99 -6.88
C TRP A 22 -2.41 3.55 -5.77
N TYR A 23 -1.26 4.20 -5.69
CA TYR A 23 -0.34 3.99 -4.57
C TYR A 23 0.33 5.29 -4.16
N ARG A 24 0.88 5.29 -2.95
CA ARG A 24 1.75 6.34 -2.46
C ARG A 24 3.03 5.71 -1.95
N ALA A 25 4.14 5.92 -2.65
CA ALA A 25 5.41 5.26 -2.37
C ALA A 25 5.96 5.46 -0.95
N SER A 26 5.65 6.59 -0.30
CA SER A 26 6.06 6.84 1.08
C SER A 26 5.04 7.67 1.87
N VAL A 27 4.87 7.31 3.13
CA VAL A 27 4.03 8.00 4.12
C VAL A 27 4.89 8.38 5.31
N ASN A 28 4.79 9.62 5.76
CA ASN A 28 5.50 10.10 6.94
C ASN A 28 4.50 10.53 8.01
N LEU A 29 4.32 9.69 9.02
CA LEU A 29 3.39 9.89 10.12
C LEU A 29 3.83 11.01 11.07
N ASP A 30 5.12 11.35 11.10
CA ASP A 30 5.64 12.50 11.84
C ASP A 30 5.17 13.85 11.25
N LEU A 31 4.79 13.87 9.97
CA LEU A 31 4.30 15.06 9.27
C LEU A 31 2.78 15.08 9.16
N ASP A 32 2.19 13.94 8.79
CA ASP A 32 0.77 13.77 8.54
C ASP A 32 0.25 12.56 9.33
N PRO A 33 -0.60 12.75 10.36
CA PRO A 33 -1.08 11.68 11.22
C PRO A 33 -2.20 10.90 10.52
N PHE A 34 -1.87 10.16 9.47
CA PHE A 34 -2.79 9.25 8.81
C PHE A 34 -3.14 8.07 9.71
N ASP A 35 -4.38 7.60 9.62
CA ASP A 35 -4.89 6.47 10.35
C ASP A 35 -4.60 5.12 9.66
N ASP A 36 -4.79 4.03 10.39
CA ASP A 36 -4.49 2.67 9.92
C ASP A 36 -5.29 2.27 8.67
N GLU A 37 -6.53 2.73 8.54
CA GLU A 37 -7.36 2.48 7.34
C GLU A 37 -6.74 3.15 6.10
N TYR A 38 -6.26 4.39 6.27
CA TYR A 38 -5.54 5.07 5.21
C TYR A 38 -4.21 4.39 4.88
N LEU A 39 -3.45 3.97 5.88
CA LEU A 39 -2.20 3.24 5.70
C LEU A 39 -2.42 1.93 4.93
N GLU A 40 -3.46 1.17 5.27
CA GLU A 40 -3.84 -0.04 4.56
C GLU A 40 -4.19 0.26 3.09
N SER A 41 -4.96 1.32 2.84
CA SER A 41 -5.36 1.71 1.48
C SER A 41 -4.18 2.14 0.60
N CYS A 42 -3.15 2.76 1.19
CA CYS A 42 -1.94 3.16 0.45
C CYS A 42 -1.02 1.97 0.19
N SER A 43 -0.98 1.03 1.14
CA SER A 43 -0.02 -0.09 1.16
C SER A 43 -0.49 -1.33 0.45
N THR A 44 -1.78 -1.43 0.14
CA THR A 44 -2.34 -2.64 -0.45
C THR A 44 -3.26 -2.34 -1.63
N ALA A 45 -3.25 -3.24 -2.60
CA ALA A 45 -4.18 -3.24 -3.72
C ALA A 45 -5.05 -4.50 -3.64
N THR A 46 -6.37 -4.35 -3.66
CA THR A 46 -7.29 -5.51 -3.59
C THR A 46 -7.75 -5.90 -4.99
N CYS A 47 -7.39 -7.11 -5.43
CA CYS A 47 -7.76 -7.58 -6.76
C CYS A 47 -9.30 -7.68 -6.90
N PRO A 48 -9.93 -6.95 -7.84
CA PRO A 48 -11.39 -6.94 -7.99
C PRO A 48 -11.96 -8.29 -8.48
N HIS A 49 -11.11 -9.17 -9.00
CA HIS A 49 -11.53 -10.46 -9.57
C HIS A 49 -11.47 -11.63 -8.59
N CYS A 50 -10.51 -11.64 -7.67
CA CYS A 50 -10.28 -12.77 -6.77
C CYS A 50 -10.13 -12.39 -5.31
N GLN A 51 -10.26 -11.09 -4.99
CA GLN A 51 -10.20 -10.52 -3.64
C GLN A 51 -8.87 -10.77 -2.93
N HIS A 52 -7.82 -11.14 -3.66
CA HIS A 52 -6.48 -11.23 -3.11
C HIS A 52 -5.90 -9.83 -2.92
N LYS A 53 -5.40 -9.57 -1.72
CA LYS A 53 -4.72 -8.34 -1.33
C LYS A 53 -3.24 -8.46 -1.73
N VAL A 54 -2.74 -7.46 -2.43
CA VAL A 54 -1.36 -7.37 -2.91
C VAL A 54 -0.66 -6.26 -2.15
N ASP A 55 0.49 -6.55 -1.54
CA ASP A 55 1.33 -5.54 -0.89
C ASP A 55 2.05 -4.67 -1.92
N LEU A 56 1.98 -3.35 -1.74
CA LEU A 56 2.58 -2.33 -2.61
C LEU A 56 3.92 -1.80 -2.07
N ASN A 57 4.44 -2.38 -0.97
CA ASN A 57 5.73 -2.08 -0.36
C ASN A 57 5.94 -0.57 -0.07
N VAL A 58 4.95 0.07 0.56
CA VAL A 58 5.00 1.49 0.92
C VAL A 58 6.00 1.73 2.05
N LEU A 59 6.84 2.74 1.90
CA LEU A 59 7.76 3.18 2.95
C LEU A 59 7.03 4.04 3.98
N VAL A 60 6.87 3.54 5.20
CA VAL A 60 6.28 4.26 6.33
C VAL A 60 7.38 4.82 7.23
N VAL A 61 7.24 6.08 7.65
CA VAL A 61 8.12 6.73 8.62
C VAL A 61 7.32 7.13 9.85
N GLU A 62 7.76 6.68 11.01
CA GLU A 62 7.16 6.98 12.32
C GLU A 62 8.25 7.12 13.37
N ASP A 63 8.23 8.19 14.17
CA ASP A 63 9.24 8.50 15.18
C ASP A 63 10.68 8.46 14.62
N GLY A 64 10.85 8.87 13.36
CA GLY A 64 12.14 8.82 12.65
C GLY A 64 12.61 7.42 12.26
N VAL A 65 11.79 6.38 12.45
CA VAL A 65 12.07 4.99 12.04
C VAL A 65 11.44 4.71 10.68
N PHE A 66 12.18 4.02 9.80
CA PHE A 66 11.73 3.67 8.45
C PHE A 66 11.33 2.20 8.39
N MET A 67 10.10 1.93 7.94
CA MET A 67 9.49 0.59 7.87
C MET A 67 8.87 0.38 6.49
N LEU A 68 8.84 -0.85 6.01
CA LEU A 68 8.03 -1.20 4.83
C LEU A 68 6.66 -1.67 5.29
N SER A 69 5.61 -1.22 4.62
CA SER A 69 4.29 -1.82 4.78
C SER A 69 4.38 -3.30 4.42
N THR A 70 3.64 -4.12 5.15
CA THR A 70 3.47 -5.52 4.83
C THR A 70 1.97 -5.77 4.85
N ALA A 71 1.41 -6.26 3.75
CA ALA A 71 0.11 -6.90 3.79
C ALA A 71 0.26 -8.10 4.72
N GLU A 72 -0.35 -8.03 5.90
CA GLU A 72 -0.35 -9.14 6.84
C GLU A 72 -0.83 -10.40 6.08
N GLU A 73 0.04 -11.40 5.96
CA GLU A 73 -0.36 -12.73 5.53
C GLU A 73 -1.23 -13.28 6.67
N GLU A 74 -2.56 -13.21 6.54
CA GLU A 74 -3.46 -13.95 7.43
C GLU A 74 -3.17 -15.45 7.24
N GLU A 75 -2.39 -16.05 8.16
CA GLU A 75 -2.14 -17.50 8.29
C GLU A 75 -3.39 -18.29 8.70
#